data_AF-A0A925DHY9-F1
#
_entry.id   AF-A0A925DHY9-F1
#
_cell.length_a   1.000
_cell.length_b   1.000
_cell.length_c   1.000
_cell.angle_alpha   90.00
_cell.angle_beta   90.00
_cell.angle_gamma   90.00
#
_symmetry.space_group_name_H-M   'P 1'
#
loop_
_entity.id
_entity.type
_entity.pdbx_description
1 polymer ?
#
loop_
_entity_poly.entity_id
_entity_poly.type
_entity_poly.pdbx_seq_one_letter_code
_entity_poly.pdbx_strand_id
1 'polypeptide(L)'
;MTKPSPAAPASYTRSATERAPLPNRLVRLLSEARWLALAALGAYFVLILLSFNKADPGWSHASVVAQVDNLGGRAGAWLSDLLLFIFGFSAWWWCVLLLRAVWNGYRGLTRKFVLEQDAEPEHGQEAVIRGVGFAFLFAGSVGLEFLRMYTLPVQLPRAPGGVLGQLIGHAAHVAFGFTGATLFLLLLFGLGFSLFFQVSWLAVAERIGGAVEVVIEWFVQRYQYRQDRREGVAAAVKRDEALHYERARNVAAPVRIEPQAAP
;
A
#
# COMPACT_ATOMS: atom_id res chain seq x y z
N MET A 1 50.30 -22.89 66.31
CA MET A 1 48.84 -23.04 66.14
C MET A 1 48.43 -22.32 64.85
N THR A 2 48.44 -23.05 63.73
CA THR A 2 48.10 -22.53 62.39
C THR A 2 46.66 -22.91 62.09
N LYS A 3 45.79 -21.90 61.91
CA LYS A 3 44.36 -22.05 61.62
C LYS A 3 44.19 -22.44 60.14
N PRO A 4 43.39 -23.45 59.77
CA PRO A 4 43.15 -23.76 58.37
C PRO A 4 42.18 -22.75 57.74
N SER A 5 42.48 -22.35 56.51
CA SER A 5 41.67 -21.42 55.71
C SER A 5 40.36 -22.11 55.25
N PRO A 6 39.20 -21.44 55.22
CA PRO A 6 37.94 -22.06 54.81
C PRO A 6 37.90 -22.27 53.30
N ALA A 7 37.37 -23.43 52.88
CA ALA A 7 37.18 -23.79 51.47
C ALA A 7 36.15 -22.88 50.79
N ALA A 8 36.42 -22.48 49.55
CA ALA A 8 35.53 -21.65 48.73
C ALA A 8 34.22 -22.42 48.39
N PRO A 9 33.06 -21.75 48.37
CA PRO A 9 31.79 -22.40 48.05
C PRO A 9 31.74 -22.79 46.57
N ALA A 10 31.25 -24.00 46.29
CA ALA A 10 31.05 -24.50 44.94
C ALA A 10 30.11 -23.57 44.15
N SER A 11 30.57 -23.13 42.98
CA SER A 11 29.77 -22.36 42.04
C SER A 11 28.65 -23.24 41.48
N TYR A 12 27.41 -22.96 41.88
CA TYR A 12 26.22 -23.58 41.28
C TYR A 12 26.06 -23.09 39.83
N THR A 13 26.47 -23.91 38.86
CA THR A 13 26.08 -23.72 37.45
C THR A 13 24.66 -24.23 37.27
N ARG A 14 23.71 -23.31 37.11
CA ARG A 14 22.31 -23.63 36.78
C ARG A 14 22.27 -24.15 35.34
N SER A 15 22.16 -25.47 35.15
CA SER A 15 21.81 -26.03 33.84
C SER A 15 20.46 -25.48 33.42
N ALA A 16 20.44 -24.69 32.35
CA ALA A 16 19.21 -24.19 31.76
C ALA A 16 18.39 -25.40 31.29
N THR A 17 17.21 -25.60 31.87
CA THR A 17 16.27 -26.63 31.41
C THR A 17 15.89 -26.30 29.96
N GLU A 18 16.41 -27.07 29.02
CA GLU A 18 16.05 -26.97 27.60
C GLU A 18 14.56 -27.25 27.47
N ARG A 19 13.79 -26.22 27.12
CA ARG A 19 12.34 -26.38 26.88
C ARG A 19 12.16 -27.25 25.65
N ALA A 20 11.46 -28.37 25.80
CA ALA A 20 11.11 -29.22 24.67
C ALA A 20 10.43 -28.38 23.57
N PRO A 21 10.89 -28.48 22.31
CA PRO A 21 10.30 -27.70 21.22
C PRO A 21 8.83 -28.08 21.05
N LEU A 22 7.97 -27.06 20.88
CA LEU A 22 6.55 -27.27 20.59
C LEU A 22 6.40 -28.12 19.32
N PRO A 23 5.43 -29.06 19.26
CA PRO A 23 5.24 -29.89 18.08
C PRO A 23 4.96 -29.03 16.84
N ASN A 24 5.65 -29.31 15.72
CA ASN A 24 5.65 -28.49 14.51
C ASN A 24 4.26 -28.13 13.97
N ARG A 25 3.26 -29.00 14.17
CA ARG A 25 1.86 -28.72 13.79
C ARG A 25 1.22 -27.60 14.62
N LEU A 26 1.46 -27.55 15.93
CA LEU A 26 0.91 -26.48 16.78
C LEU A 26 1.56 -25.14 16.45
N VAL A 27 2.88 -25.11 16.20
CA VAL A 27 3.58 -23.90 15.79
C VAL A 27 3.03 -23.35 14.47
N ARG A 28 2.71 -24.23 13.52
CA ARG A 28 2.07 -23.87 12.26
C ARG A 28 0.63 -23.35 12.45
N LEU A 29 -0.21 -24.04 13.23
CA LEU A 29 -1.58 -23.60 13.47
C LEU A 29 -1.64 -22.27 14.22
N LEU A 30 -0.75 -22.06 15.20
CA LEU A 30 -0.65 -20.80 15.93
C LEU A 30 -0.15 -19.67 15.03
N SER A 31 0.83 -19.94 14.15
CA SER A 31 1.29 -18.93 13.20
C SER A 31 0.21 -18.60 12.18
N GLU A 32 -0.56 -19.59 11.73
CA GLU A 32 -1.72 -19.44 10.84
C GLU A 32 -2.83 -18.58 11.47
N ALA A 33 -3.24 -18.93 12.68
CA ALA A 33 -4.24 -18.18 13.44
C ALA A 33 -3.80 -16.73 13.68
N ARG A 34 -2.51 -16.49 13.96
CA ARG A 34 -1.97 -15.14 14.21
C ARG A 34 -2.15 -14.21 13.01
N TRP A 35 -1.80 -14.63 11.79
CA TRP A 35 -1.92 -13.74 10.64
C TRP A 35 -3.37 -13.58 10.16
N LEU A 36 -4.20 -14.62 10.32
CA LEU A 36 -5.65 -14.50 10.10
C LEU A 36 -6.28 -13.47 11.05
N ALA A 37 -5.91 -13.52 12.33
CA ALA A 37 -6.35 -12.54 13.32
C ALA A 37 -5.87 -11.12 12.96
N LEU A 38 -4.61 -10.97 12.54
CA LEU A 38 -4.09 -9.68 12.07
C LEU A 38 -4.79 -9.17 10.80
N ALA A 39 -5.15 -10.07 9.88
CA ALA A 39 -5.89 -9.72 8.66
C ALA A 39 -7.31 -9.26 8.98
N ALA A 40 -8.01 -9.98 9.87
CA ALA A 40 -9.33 -9.58 10.35
C ALA A 40 -9.27 -8.24 11.09
N LEU A 41 -8.26 -8.03 11.93
CA LEU A 41 -8.03 -6.77 12.62
C LEU A 41 -7.75 -5.62 11.64
N GLY A 42 -6.91 -5.85 10.63
CA GLY A 42 -6.61 -4.86 9.59
C GLY A 42 -7.84 -4.50 8.77
N ALA A 43 -8.64 -5.49 8.37
CA ALA A 43 -9.90 -5.28 7.67
C ALA A 43 -10.90 -4.49 8.54
N TYR A 44 -10.97 -4.81 9.84
CA TYR A 44 -11.80 -4.07 10.79
C TYR A 44 -11.34 -2.60 10.92
N PHE A 45 -10.03 -2.34 11.02
CA PHE A 45 -9.48 -0.97 11.06
C PHE A 45 -9.84 -0.16 9.80
N VAL A 46 -9.69 -0.75 8.61
CA VAL A 46 -10.09 -0.10 7.36
C VAL A 46 -11.59 0.19 7.35
N LEU A 47 -12.40 -0.78 7.75
CA LEU A 47 -13.85 -0.66 7.79
C LEU A 47 -14.28 0.50 8.71
N ILE A 48 -13.78 0.56 9.95
CA ILE A 48 -14.20 1.60 10.90
C ILE A 48 -13.73 3.00 10.52
N LEU A 49 -12.56 3.13 9.87
CA LEU A 49 -12.05 4.42 9.42
C LEU A 49 -12.75 4.89 8.14
N LEU A 50 -13.11 3.97 7.25
CA LEU A 50 -13.84 4.28 6.03
C LEU A 50 -15.29 4.66 6.32
N SER A 51 -15.94 3.98 7.27
CA SER A 51 -17.30 4.27 7.70
C SER A 51 -17.37 5.27 8.86
N PHE A 52 -16.35 6.10 9.06
CA PHE A 52 -16.36 7.08 10.14
C PHE A 52 -17.43 8.15 9.89
N ASN A 53 -18.26 8.41 10.90
CA ASN A 53 -19.20 9.52 10.92
C ASN A 53 -18.98 10.34 12.21
N LYS A 54 -18.86 11.66 12.06
CA LYS A 54 -18.71 12.60 13.18
C LYS A 54 -19.96 12.70 14.07
N ALA A 55 -21.12 12.27 13.60
CA ALA A 55 -22.34 12.24 14.42
C ALA A 55 -22.40 11.04 15.38
N ASP A 56 -21.60 9.99 15.13
CA ASP A 56 -21.61 8.78 15.93
C ASP A 56 -21.00 9.00 17.32
N PRO A 57 -21.40 8.21 18.35
CA PRO A 57 -20.87 8.37 19.70
C PRO A 57 -19.38 8.07 19.73
N GLY A 58 -18.58 9.05 20.12
CA GLY A 58 -17.12 8.99 20.07
C GLY A 58 -16.46 9.12 21.43
N TRP A 59 -15.12 9.04 21.43
CA TRP A 59 -14.31 9.38 22.61
C TRP A 59 -14.27 10.89 22.82
N SER A 60 -14.24 11.67 21.74
CA SER A 60 -14.10 13.13 21.75
C SER A 60 -15.40 13.86 22.08
N HIS A 61 -16.55 13.21 21.90
CA HIS A 61 -17.85 13.80 22.16
C HIS A 61 -18.89 12.71 22.45
N ALA A 62 -19.76 12.99 23.43
CA ALA A 62 -20.90 12.13 23.73
C ALA A 62 -22.09 12.54 22.85
N SER A 63 -22.45 11.72 21.88
CA SER A 63 -23.71 11.84 21.13
C SER A 63 -24.64 10.69 21.48
N VAL A 64 -25.94 10.97 21.47
CA VAL A 64 -26.99 9.95 21.60
C VAL A 64 -27.71 9.89 20.26
N VAL A 65 -27.38 8.87 19.48
CA VAL A 65 -28.04 8.55 18.20
C VAL A 65 -28.79 7.23 18.33
N ALA A 66 -29.93 7.14 17.65
CA ALA A 66 -30.78 5.93 17.64
C ALA A 66 -30.09 4.75 16.94
N GLN A 67 -29.29 5.05 15.90
CA GLN A 67 -28.51 4.08 15.15
C GLN A 67 -27.11 4.67 14.91
N VAL A 68 -26.09 3.81 14.98
CA VAL A 68 -24.70 4.17 14.66
C VAL A 68 -24.44 3.87 13.20
N ASP A 69 -23.91 4.84 12.46
CA ASP A 69 -23.63 4.69 11.03
C ASP A 69 -22.33 3.92 10.76
N ASN A 70 -21.37 3.98 11.70
CA ASN A 70 -20.15 3.21 11.62
C ASN A 70 -20.44 1.70 11.53
N LEU A 71 -19.91 1.06 10.49
CA LEU A 71 -20.10 -0.37 10.23
C LEU A 71 -19.47 -1.27 11.32
N GLY A 72 -18.52 -0.75 12.09
CA GLY A 72 -17.97 -1.43 13.27
C GLY A 72 -18.83 -1.26 14.54
N GLY A 73 -20.03 -0.68 14.40
CA GLY A 73 -20.93 -0.36 15.49
C GLY A 73 -20.32 0.63 16.49
N ARG A 74 -20.83 0.62 17.72
CA ARG A 74 -20.40 1.54 18.79
C ARG A 74 -18.90 1.46 19.10
N ALA A 75 -18.34 0.25 19.12
CA ALA A 75 -16.92 0.06 19.38
C ALA A 75 -16.06 0.63 18.23
N GLY A 76 -16.48 0.43 16.97
CA GLY A 76 -15.82 0.98 15.80
C GLY A 76 -15.91 2.51 15.73
N ALA A 77 -17.08 3.09 16.01
CA ALA A 77 -17.28 4.53 16.09
C ALA A 77 -16.34 5.16 17.14
N TRP A 78 -16.30 4.60 18.36
CA TRP A 78 -15.45 5.11 19.42
C TRP A 78 -13.94 4.99 19.07
N LEU A 79 -13.52 3.85 18.52
CA LEU A 79 -12.11 3.62 18.18
C LEU A 79 -11.66 4.48 17.00
N SER A 80 -12.48 4.60 15.95
CA SER A 80 -12.17 5.45 14.79
C SER A 80 -12.12 6.93 15.18
N ASP A 81 -13.06 7.40 16.00
CA ASP A 81 -13.02 8.76 16.55
C ASP A 81 -11.74 9.00 17.36
N LEU A 82 -11.34 8.08 18.25
CA LEU A 82 -10.10 8.20 19.02
C LEU A 82 -8.86 8.25 18.12
N LEU A 83 -8.76 7.34 17.15
CA LEU A 83 -7.62 7.27 16.23
C LEU A 83 -7.50 8.53 15.38
N LEU A 84 -8.61 8.99 14.79
CA LEU A 84 -8.66 10.21 13.98
C LEU A 84 -8.46 11.47 14.82
N PHE A 85 -8.88 11.47 16.09
CA PHE A 85 -8.62 12.58 16.99
C PHE A 85 -7.13 12.72 17.34
N ILE A 86 -6.46 11.61 17.66
CA ILE A 86 -5.04 11.62 18.06
C ILE A 86 -4.13 11.82 16.84
N PHE A 87 -4.39 11.07 15.76
CA PHE A 87 -3.48 10.96 14.63
C PHE A 87 -3.96 11.66 13.35
N GLY A 88 -5.24 12.04 13.27
CA GLY A 88 -5.77 12.62 12.04
C GLY A 88 -5.71 11.65 10.87
N PHE A 89 -5.33 12.11 9.67
CA PHE A 89 -5.24 11.24 8.49
C PHE A 89 -4.14 10.18 8.63
N SER A 90 -3.09 10.46 9.40
CA SER A 90 -2.06 9.46 9.69
C SER A 90 -2.58 8.23 10.42
N ALA A 91 -3.81 8.22 10.94
CA ALA A 91 -4.45 7.00 11.45
C ALA A 91 -4.45 5.86 10.42
N TRP A 92 -4.49 6.17 9.12
CA TRP A 92 -4.45 5.18 8.04
C TRP A 92 -3.11 4.44 7.93
N TRP A 93 -2.00 4.99 8.47
CA TRP A 93 -0.72 4.28 8.52
C TRP A 93 -0.76 3.01 9.38
N TRP A 94 -1.66 2.95 10.37
CA TRP A 94 -1.89 1.72 11.14
C TRP A 94 -2.45 0.60 10.26
N CYS A 95 -3.34 0.91 9.32
CA CYS A 95 -3.85 -0.05 8.33
C CYS A 95 -2.73 -0.56 7.43
N VAL A 96 -1.84 0.34 6.98
CA VAL A 96 -0.67 -0.02 6.16
C VAL A 96 0.29 -0.93 6.93
N LEU A 97 0.54 -0.64 8.20
CA LEU A 97 1.38 -1.46 9.07
C LEU A 97 0.80 -2.86 9.27
N LEU A 98 -0.50 -2.97 9.54
CA LEU A 98 -1.20 -4.26 9.67
C LEU A 98 -1.18 -5.05 8.36
N LEU A 99 -1.47 -4.40 7.23
CA LEU A 99 -1.42 -5.03 5.90
C LEU A 99 -0.03 -5.58 5.60
N ARG A 100 1.03 -4.80 5.88
CA ARG A 100 2.42 -5.25 5.69
C ARG A 100 2.77 -6.42 6.63
N ALA A 101 2.32 -6.39 7.88
CA ALA A 101 2.54 -7.50 8.82
C ALA A 101 1.87 -8.79 8.35
N VAL A 102 0.64 -8.69 7.81
CA VAL A 102 -0.08 -9.82 7.19
C VAL A 102 0.65 -10.33 5.96
N TRP A 103 1.08 -9.43 5.06
CA TRP A 103 1.81 -9.78 3.84
C TRP A 103 3.13 -10.51 4.14
N ASN A 104 3.92 -9.99 5.08
CA ASN A 104 5.18 -10.61 5.49
C ASN A 104 4.95 -11.95 6.19
N GLY A 105 3.92 -12.04 7.05
CA GLY A 105 3.54 -13.28 7.71
C GLY A 105 3.12 -14.36 6.71
N TYR A 106 2.31 -14.00 5.72
CA TYR A 106 1.88 -14.88 4.63
C TYR A 106 3.09 -15.37 3.80
N ARG A 107 3.95 -14.45 3.34
CA ARG A 107 5.15 -14.84 2.55
C ARG A 107 6.13 -15.71 3.33
N GLY A 108 6.31 -15.45 4.63
CA GLY A 108 7.15 -16.28 5.50
C GLY A 108 6.60 -17.70 5.65
N LEU A 109 5.28 -17.85 5.79
CA LEU A 109 4.64 -19.16 5.87
C LEU A 109 4.74 -19.93 4.55
N THR A 110 4.48 -19.26 3.42
CA THR A 110 4.59 -19.87 2.09
C THR A 110 6.01 -20.35 1.82
N ARG A 111 7.03 -19.55 2.13
CA ARG A 111 8.44 -19.96 1.97
C ARG A 111 8.79 -21.18 2.83
N LYS A 112 8.38 -21.18 4.10
CA LYS A 112 8.74 -22.22 5.06
C LYS A 112 8.00 -23.55 4.86
N PHE A 113 6.69 -23.49 4.56
CA PHE A 113 5.83 -24.67 4.57
C PHE A 113 5.37 -25.13 3.18
N VAL A 114 5.45 -24.28 2.15
CA VAL A 114 5.06 -24.64 0.79
C VAL A 114 6.28 -24.81 -0.10
N LEU A 115 7.25 -23.89 0.00
CA LEU A 115 8.47 -23.93 -0.83
C LEU A 115 9.63 -24.71 -0.18
N GLU A 116 9.48 -25.14 1.09
CA GLU A 116 10.51 -25.80 1.90
C GLU A 116 11.88 -25.09 1.84
N GLN A 117 11.84 -23.76 1.70
CA GLN A 117 13.03 -22.93 1.74
C GLN A 117 13.25 -22.47 3.17
N ASP A 118 14.49 -22.62 3.65
CA ASP A 118 14.90 -22.00 4.90
C ASP A 118 14.68 -20.49 4.77
N ALA A 119 13.77 -19.97 5.59
CA ALA A 119 13.55 -18.55 5.67
C ALA A 119 14.87 -17.93 6.14
N GLU A 120 15.46 -17.06 5.32
CA GLU A 120 16.62 -16.28 5.77
C GLU A 120 16.28 -15.65 7.12
N PRO A 121 17.16 -15.79 8.12
CA PRO A 121 16.91 -15.20 9.42
C PRO A 121 16.75 -13.70 9.23
N GLU A 122 15.55 -13.16 9.49
CA GLU A 122 15.39 -11.71 9.60
C GLU A 122 16.32 -11.26 10.73
N HIS A 123 17.42 -10.61 10.37
CA HIS A 123 18.33 -10.04 11.34
C HIS A 123 17.52 -9.05 12.19
N GLY A 124 17.54 -9.18 13.51
CA GLY A 124 16.73 -8.33 14.41
C GLY A 124 16.93 -6.82 14.17
N GLN A 125 18.07 -6.44 13.61
CA GLN A 125 18.38 -5.08 13.19
C GLN A 125 17.41 -4.56 12.11
N GLU A 126 16.96 -5.39 11.17
CA GLU A 126 16.00 -4.99 10.14
C GLU A 126 14.65 -4.59 10.74
N ALA A 127 14.17 -5.32 11.75
CA ALA A 127 12.93 -4.98 12.44
C ALA A 127 13.05 -3.63 13.17
N VAL A 128 14.21 -3.37 13.78
CA VAL A 128 14.51 -2.07 14.43
C VAL A 128 14.57 -0.96 13.39
N ILE A 129 15.30 -1.13 12.29
CA ILE A 129 15.42 -0.15 11.21
C ILE A 129 14.04 0.16 10.62
N ARG A 130 13.21 -0.86 10.39
CA ARG A 130 11.84 -0.69 9.90
C ARG A 130 10.97 0.05 10.93
N GLY A 131 11.12 -0.25 12.22
CA GLY A 131 10.42 0.44 13.31
C GLY A 131 10.79 1.92 13.40
N VAL A 132 12.08 2.23 13.33
CA VAL A 132 12.59 3.62 13.25
C VAL A 132 12.08 4.32 11.98
N GLY A 133 12.10 3.62 10.85
CA GLY A 133 11.54 4.11 9.60
C GLY A 133 10.06 4.46 9.72
N PHE A 134 9.26 3.57 10.33
CA PHE A 134 7.85 3.85 10.58
C PHE A 134 7.67 5.07 11.50
N ALA A 135 8.47 5.20 12.56
CA ALA A 135 8.39 6.34 13.46
C ALA A 135 8.68 7.67 12.74
N PHE A 136 9.69 7.72 11.88
CA PHE A 136 10.00 8.91 11.07
C PHE A 136 8.91 9.20 10.03
N LEU A 137 8.40 8.15 9.36
CA LEU A 137 7.30 8.26 8.40
C LEU A 137 6.07 8.85 9.08
N PHE A 138 5.71 8.31 10.24
CA PHE A 138 4.55 8.71 11.01
C PHE A 138 4.68 10.14 11.55
N ALA A 139 5.83 10.49 12.14
CA ALA A 139 6.11 11.83 12.64
C ALA A 139 6.14 12.89 11.51
N GLY A 140 6.69 12.54 10.34
CA GLY A 140 6.63 13.38 9.15
C GLY A 140 5.19 13.60 8.68
N SER A 141 4.40 12.52 8.58
CA SER A 141 3.01 12.56 8.09
C SER A 141 2.12 13.42 8.99
N VAL A 142 2.03 13.11 10.29
CA VAL A 142 1.19 13.86 11.25
C VAL A 142 1.57 15.34 11.31
N GLY A 143 2.87 15.66 11.27
CA GLY A 143 3.35 17.04 11.30
C GLY A 143 3.01 17.81 10.01
N LEU A 144 3.17 17.17 8.84
CA LEU A 144 2.81 17.77 7.55
C LEU A 144 1.30 18.00 7.44
N GLU A 145 0.51 17.03 7.87
CA GLU A 145 -0.95 17.14 7.92
C GLU A 145 -1.37 18.33 8.78
N PHE A 146 -0.77 18.54 9.95
CA PHE A 146 -1.04 19.71 10.78
C PHE A 146 -0.64 21.03 10.10
N LEU A 147 0.58 21.13 9.54
CA LEU A 147 1.08 22.40 9.00
C LEU A 147 0.52 22.78 7.64
N ARG A 148 0.17 21.81 6.79
CA ARG A 148 -0.12 22.07 5.37
C ARG A 148 -1.54 21.73 4.97
N MET A 149 -2.24 20.85 5.69
CA MET A 149 -3.59 20.42 5.32
C MET A 149 -4.71 21.18 6.04
N TYR A 150 -4.40 22.24 6.78
CA TYR A 150 -5.38 23.01 7.56
C TYR A 150 -6.54 23.61 6.73
N THR A 151 -6.40 23.73 5.41
CA THR A 151 -7.45 24.21 4.50
C THR A 151 -8.38 23.12 3.97
N LEU A 152 -8.11 21.84 4.23
CA LEU A 152 -8.92 20.74 3.72
C LEU A 152 -10.31 20.73 4.38
N PRO A 153 -11.41 20.80 3.61
CA PRO A 153 -12.77 20.77 4.14
C PRO A 153 -13.19 19.31 4.41
N VAL A 154 -12.50 18.63 5.32
CA VAL A 154 -12.81 17.25 5.70
C VAL A 154 -13.40 17.20 7.11
N GLN A 155 -14.47 16.43 7.25
CA GLN A 155 -15.17 16.24 8.52
C GLN A 155 -14.37 15.29 9.43
N LEU A 156 -13.40 15.85 10.15
CA LEU A 156 -12.64 15.15 11.18
C LEU A 156 -13.07 15.62 12.57
N PRO A 157 -12.83 14.81 13.63
CA PRO A 157 -13.00 15.23 15.02
C PRO A 157 -12.14 16.46 15.36
N ARG A 158 -10.95 16.54 14.75
CA ARG A 158 -9.96 17.60 14.96
C ARG A 158 -9.24 17.94 13.65
N ALA A 159 -8.25 18.84 13.72
CA ALA A 159 -7.38 19.18 12.61
C ALA A 159 -6.76 17.92 11.94
N PRO A 160 -6.42 17.99 10.64
CA PRO A 160 -5.92 16.86 9.85
C PRO A 160 -4.74 16.07 10.42
N GLY A 161 -3.86 16.68 11.24
CA GLY A 161 -2.75 15.99 11.90
C GLY A 161 -3.05 15.47 13.31
N GLY A 162 -4.30 15.64 13.78
CA GLY A 162 -4.71 15.28 15.13
C GLY A 162 -3.94 16.03 16.24
N VAL A 163 -4.00 15.50 17.45
CA VAL A 163 -3.22 16.01 18.59
C VAL A 163 -1.73 15.83 18.37
N LEU A 164 -1.29 14.67 17.89
CA LEU A 164 0.14 14.36 17.78
C LEU A 164 0.83 15.21 16.71
N GLY A 165 0.16 15.46 15.59
CA GLY A 165 0.62 16.38 14.56
C GLY A 165 0.66 17.83 15.03
N GLN A 166 -0.27 18.25 15.89
CA GLN A 166 -0.20 19.57 16.52
C GLN A 166 1.08 19.71 17.37
N LEU A 167 1.44 18.70 18.18
CA LEU A 167 2.67 18.75 18.97
C LEU A 167 3.92 18.78 18.08
N ILE A 168 4.04 17.82 17.17
CA ILE A 168 5.25 17.66 16.33
C ILE A 168 5.37 18.82 15.33
N GLY A 169 4.29 19.15 14.65
CA GLY A 169 4.25 20.21 13.64
C GLY A 169 4.47 21.60 14.26
N HIS A 170 3.89 21.88 15.43
CA HIS A 170 4.15 23.13 16.13
C HIS A 170 5.60 23.23 16.61
N ALA A 171 6.15 22.15 17.19
CA ALA A 171 7.55 22.13 17.60
C ALA A 171 8.50 22.37 16.42
N ALA A 172 8.26 21.71 15.28
CA ALA A 172 9.03 21.94 14.06
C ALA A 172 8.89 23.38 13.55
N HIS A 173 7.68 23.94 13.59
CA HIS A 173 7.42 25.32 13.18
C HIS A 173 8.16 26.35 14.06
N VAL A 174 8.18 26.14 15.37
CA VAL A 174 8.93 26.99 16.31
C VAL A 174 10.44 26.89 16.06
N ALA A 175 10.95 25.69 15.81
CA ALA A 175 12.38 25.46 15.60
C ALA A 175 12.91 25.97 14.25
N PHE A 176 12.14 25.80 13.17
CA PHE A 176 12.62 26.01 11.79
C PHE A 176 11.81 27.03 10.97
N GLY A 177 10.77 27.62 11.55
CA GLY A 177 9.79 28.43 10.81
C GLY A 177 8.88 27.58 9.91
N PHE A 178 7.91 28.20 9.24
CA PHE A 178 6.90 27.47 8.43
C PHE A 178 7.52 26.66 7.28
N THR A 179 8.38 27.30 6.50
CA THR A 179 9.03 26.68 5.34
C THR A 179 10.04 25.62 5.78
N GLY A 180 10.91 25.95 6.75
CA GLY A 180 11.92 25.01 7.26
C GLY A 180 11.29 23.78 7.93
N ALA A 181 10.22 23.96 8.70
CA ALA A 181 9.48 22.85 9.30
C ALA A 181 8.88 21.92 8.23
N THR A 182 8.31 22.49 7.16
CA THR A 182 7.76 21.71 6.05
C THR A 182 8.85 20.86 5.39
N LEU A 183 10.02 21.45 5.10
CA LEU A 183 11.14 20.72 4.50
C LEU A 183 11.68 19.62 5.43
N PHE A 184 11.81 19.92 6.73
CA PHE A 184 12.25 18.95 7.73
C PHE A 184 11.28 17.76 7.86
N LEU A 185 9.98 18.03 7.91
CA LEU A 185 8.98 16.97 8.02
C LEU A 185 8.84 16.15 6.72
N LEU A 186 9.02 16.78 5.55
CA LEU A 186 9.16 16.06 4.28
C LEU A 186 10.39 15.14 4.27
N LEU A 187 11.51 15.60 4.81
CA LEU A 187 12.71 14.79 4.97
C LEU A 187 12.43 13.58 5.89
N LEU A 188 11.84 13.80 7.06
CA LEU A 188 11.46 12.69 7.96
C LEU A 188 10.49 11.71 7.29
N PHE A 189 9.49 12.23 6.57
CA PHE A 189 8.55 11.40 5.82
C PHE A 189 9.27 10.56 4.76
N GLY A 190 10.14 11.17 3.95
CA GLY A 190 10.86 10.48 2.87
C GLY A 190 11.89 9.47 3.39
N LEU A 191 12.63 9.80 4.44
CA LEU A 191 13.56 8.88 5.11
C LEU A 191 12.78 7.72 5.74
N GLY A 192 11.70 8.03 6.44
CA GLY A 192 10.84 7.03 7.05
C GLY A 192 10.21 6.09 6.03
N PHE A 193 9.74 6.63 4.91
CA PHE A 193 9.20 5.84 3.79
C PHE A 193 10.24 4.86 3.25
N SER A 194 11.45 5.35 2.96
CA SER A 194 12.56 4.53 2.46
C SER A 194 12.92 3.40 3.44
N LEU A 195 13.10 3.73 4.73
CA LEU A 195 13.48 2.75 5.76
C LEU A 195 12.34 1.77 6.09
N PHE A 196 11.09 2.20 6.08
CA PHE A 196 9.95 1.33 6.38
C PHE A 196 9.66 0.34 5.24
N PHE A 197 9.61 0.85 4.00
CA PHE A 197 9.34 0.03 2.83
C PHE A 197 10.57 -0.72 2.32
N GLN A 198 11.78 -0.32 2.74
CA GLN A 198 13.06 -0.82 2.23
C GLN A 198 13.18 -0.57 0.72
N VAL A 199 12.86 0.65 0.31
CA VAL A 199 12.77 1.05 -1.09
C VAL A 199 13.85 2.08 -1.41
N SER A 200 14.63 1.80 -2.45
CA SER A 200 15.57 2.77 -3.02
C SER A 200 14.83 3.80 -3.86
N TRP A 201 15.13 5.09 -3.65
CA TRP A 201 14.58 6.19 -4.46
C TRP A 201 14.95 6.07 -5.94
N LEU A 202 16.12 5.49 -6.25
CA LEU A 202 16.51 5.21 -7.64
C LEU A 202 15.55 4.20 -8.27
N ALA A 203 15.24 3.10 -7.55
CA ALA A 203 14.29 2.10 -8.02
C ALA A 203 12.86 2.67 -8.16
N VAL A 204 12.48 3.62 -7.30
CA VAL A 204 11.20 4.34 -7.44
C VAL A 204 11.22 5.20 -8.70
N ALA A 205 12.28 5.96 -8.93
CA ALA A 205 12.43 6.80 -10.11
C ALA A 205 12.39 5.97 -11.41
N GLU A 206 13.09 4.83 -11.45
CA GLU A 206 13.05 3.90 -12.59
C GLU A 206 11.64 3.34 -12.83
N ARG A 207 10.94 2.91 -11.77
CA ARG A 207 9.56 2.40 -11.90
C ARG A 207 8.57 3.45 -12.38
N ILE A 208 8.69 4.68 -11.88
CA ILE A 208 7.87 5.80 -12.33
C ILE A 208 8.18 6.12 -13.79
N GLY A 209 9.47 6.18 -14.15
CA GLY A 209 9.92 6.39 -15.52
C GLY A 209 9.34 5.35 -16.47
N GLY A 210 9.47 4.06 -16.14
CA GLY A 210 8.90 2.98 -16.94
C GLY A 210 7.37 3.02 -17.01
N ALA A 211 6.67 3.39 -15.93
CA ALA A 211 5.22 3.55 -15.97
C ALA A 211 4.79 4.70 -16.89
N VAL A 212 5.52 5.82 -16.88
CA VAL A 212 5.28 6.95 -17.79
C VAL A 212 5.54 6.55 -19.23
N GLU A 213 6.63 5.82 -19.50
CA GLU A 213 6.95 5.29 -20.82
C GLU A 213 5.83 4.39 -21.36
N VAL A 214 5.36 3.42 -20.57
CA VAL A 214 4.23 2.55 -20.93
C VAL A 214 2.96 3.35 -21.22
N VAL A 215 2.66 4.38 -20.43
CA VAL A 215 1.49 5.24 -20.66
C VAL A 215 1.64 6.02 -21.97
N ILE A 216 2.82 6.58 -22.24
CA ILE A 216 3.10 7.31 -23.49
C ILE A 216 2.97 6.37 -24.67
N GLU A 217 3.59 5.19 -24.62
CA GLU A 217 3.48 4.15 -25.67
C GLU A 217 2.03 3.77 -25.91
N TRP A 218 1.24 3.57 -24.85
CA TRP A 218 -0.18 3.28 -24.98
C TRP A 218 -0.94 4.38 -25.72
N PHE A 219 -0.69 5.66 -25.39
CA PHE A 219 -1.32 6.79 -26.10
C PHE A 219 -0.88 6.87 -27.56
N VAL A 220 0.41 6.69 -27.85
CA VAL A 220 0.95 6.70 -29.21
C VAL A 220 0.35 5.57 -30.04
N GLN A 221 0.35 4.33 -29.53
CA GLN A 221 -0.27 3.18 -30.19
C GLN A 221 -1.77 3.39 -30.41
N ARG A 222 -2.48 3.97 -29.43
CA ARG A 222 -3.91 4.27 -29.55
C ARG A 222 -4.19 5.30 -30.66
N TYR A 223 -3.30 6.27 -30.82
CA TYR A 223 -3.37 7.29 -31.87
C TYR A 223 -3.05 6.70 -33.25
N GLN A 224 -1.95 5.94 -33.37
CA GLN A 224 -1.56 5.23 -34.59
C GLN A 224 -2.65 4.27 -35.06
N TYR A 225 -3.24 3.48 -34.16
CA TYR A 225 -4.36 2.59 -34.48
C TYR A 225 -5.59 3.34 -35.03
N ARG A 226 -5.82 4.59 -34.59
CA ARG A 226 -6.88 5.42 -35.17
C ARG A 226 -6.54 5.93 -36.56
N GLN A 227 -5.27 6.25 -36.83
CA GLN A 227 -4.79 6.66 -38.15
C GLN A 227 -4.85 5.49 -39.13
N ASP A 228 -4.33 4.32 -38.75
CA ASP A 228 -4.34 3.10 -39.57
C ASP A 228 -5.76 2.68 -39.96
N ARG A 229 -6.74 2.85 -39.06
CA ARG A 229 -8.15 2.57 -39.40
C ARG A 229 -8.70 3.55 -40.44
N ARG A 230 -8.29 4.82 -40.42
CA ARG A 230 -8.72 5.80 -41.45
C ARG A 230 -8.07 5.47 -42.79
N GLU A 231 -6.80 5.14 -42.79
CA GLU A 231 -6.06 4.75 -44.00
C GLU A 231 -6.58 3.43 -44.57
N GLY A 232 -6.87 2.44 -43.72
CA GLY A 232 -7.47 1.17 -44.11
C GLY A 232 -8.86 1.33 -44.73
N VAL A 233 -9.72 2.20 -44.18
CA VAL A 233 -11.03 2.52 -44.76
C VAL A 233 -10.86 3.24 -46.11
N ALA A 234 -9.96 4.22 -46.20
CA ALA A 234 -9.71 4.94 -47.46
C ALA A 234 -9.16 4.00 -48.56
N ALA A 235 -8.29 3.07 -48.21
CA ALA A 235 -7.77 2.06 -49.12
C ALA A 235 -8.85 1.05 -49.57
N ALA A 236 -9.77 0.66 -48.67
CA ALA A 236 -10.91 -0.19 -49.00
C ALA A 236 -11.85 0.48 -50.01
N VAL A 237 -12.20 1.76 -49.79
CA VAL A 237 -13.04 2.54 -50.72
C VAL A 237 -12.40 2.63 -52.10
N LYS A 238 -11.10 2.93 -52.20
CA LYS A 238 -10.38 2.96 -53.49
C LYS A 238 -10.39 1.61 -54.21
N ARG A 239 -10.28 0.50 -53.48
CA ARG A 239 -10.37 -0.85 -54.07
C ARG A 239 -11.76 -1.13 -54.62
N ASP A 240 -12.80 -0.77 -53.87
CA ASP A 240 -14.18 -0.94 -54.34
C ASP A 240 -14.45 -0.10 -55.59
N GLU A 241 -14.01 1.17 -55.62
CA GLU A 241 -14.11 2.03 -56.81
C GLU A 241 -13.40 1.43 -58.03
N ALA A 242 -12.18 0.93 -57.86
CA ALA A 242 -11.43 0.27 -58.94
C ALA A 242 -12.14 -1.00 -59.45
N LEU A 243 -12.67 -1.83 -58.55
CA LEU A 243 -13.46 -3.01 -58.90
C LEU A 243 -14.76 -2.64 -59.62
N HIS A 244 -15.44 -1.57 -59.20
CA HIS A 244 -16.62 -1.05 -59.88
C HIS A 244 -16.30 -0.60 -61.30
N TYR A 245 -15.18 0.11 -61.49
CA TYR A 245 -14.71 0.52 -62.81
C TYR A 245 -14.36 -0.69 -63.70
N GLU A 246 -13.65 -1.68 -63.18
CA GLU A 246 -13.35 -2.92 -63.91
C GLU A 246 -14.62 -3.71 -64.27
N ARG A 247 -15.57 -3.84 -63.34
CA ARG A 247 -16.87 -4.49 -63.60
C ARG A 247 -17.66 -3.74 -64.67
N ALA A 248 -17.71 -2.40 -64.62
CA ALA A 248 -18.38 -1.60 -65.64
C ALA A 248 -17.72 -1.78 -67.02
N ARG A 249 -16.39 -1.82 -67.08
CA ARG A 249 -15.63 -2.09 -68.32
C ARG A 249 -15.92 -3.49 -68.86
N ASN A 250 -15.96 -4.51 -68.00
CA ASN A 250 -16.22 -5.89 -68.41
C ASN A 250 -17.67 -6.12 -68.87
N VAL A 251 -18.64 -5.36 -68.36
CA VAL A 251 -20.04 -5.40 -68.82
C VAL A 251 -20.23 -4.62 -70.14
N ALA A 252 -19.47 -3.54 -70.36
CA ALA A 252 -19.54 -2.75 -71.58
C ALA A 252 -18.86 -3.42 -72.81
N ALA A 253 -17.97 -4.38 -72.60
CA ALA A 253 -17.39 -5.19 -73.67
C ALA A 253 -18.37 -6.31 -74.05
N PRO A 254 -19.02 -6.27 -75.24
CA PRO A 254 -19.96 -7.32 -75.61
C PRO A 254 -19.19 -8.63 -75.84
N VAL A 255 -19.59 -9.69 -75.13
CA VAL A 255 -19.04 -11.03 -75.34
C VAL A 255 -19.43 -11.49 -76.75
N ARG A 256 -18.49 -11.42 -77.69
CA ARG A 256 -18.68 -11.87 -79.07
C ARG A 256 -18.56 -13.39 -79.10
N ILE A 257 -19.70 -14.08 -79.01
CA ILE A 257 -19.79 -15.52 -79.23
C ILE A 257 -19.82 -15.72 -80.75
N GLU A 258 -18.70 -16.15 -81.32
CA GLU A 258 -18.71 -16.64 -82.70
C GLU A 258 -19.45 -17.98 -82.74
N PRO A 259 -20.49 -18.14 -83.57
CA PRO A 259 -21.19 -19.41 -83.66
C PRO A 259 -20.25 -20.43 -84.29
N GLN A 260 -20.03 -21.53 -83.56
CA GLN A 260 -19.29 -22.68 -84.05
C GLN A 260 -20.06 -23.26 -85.24
N ALA A 261 -19.46 -23.19 -86.43
CA ALA A 261 -20.06 -23.74 -87.65
C ALA A 261 -20.33 -25.24 -87.44
N ALA A 262 -21.59 -25.63 -87.62
CA ALA A 262 -21.99 -27.04 -87.61
C ALA A 262 -21.36 -27.74 -88.83
N PRO A 263 -20.93 -29.02 -88.68
CA PRO A 263 -20.19 -29.77 -89.69
C PRO A 263 -20.99 -30.04 -90.97
#